data_AF-A0A972NXK3-F1
#
_entry.id   AF-A0A972NXK3-F1
#
_cell.length_a   1.000
_cell.length_b   1.000
_cell.length_c   1.000
_cell.angle_alpha   90.00
_cell.angle_beta   90.00
_cell.angle_gamma   90.00
#
_symmetry.space_group_name_H-M   'P 1'
#
loop_
_entity.id
_entity.type
_entity.pdbx_description
1 polymer ?
#
loop_
_entity_poly.entity_id
_entity_poly.type
_entity_poly.pdbx_seq_one_letter_code
_entity_poly.pdbx_strand_id
1 'polypeptide(L)'
;MTGIPKPGDGGLYLDDLVSTGKPSLGDLAVVSRLVRGFVKYVLDTRAAWHAGEAGVRYPLAIIEVEARQLGDIFLGRDARFDAQPWNTDRRLGMVLTVLLPDETKHYGDPGAALFMWLAAQTADAAEDIEQGGDEVDARGRLDRIVTDVTERLLGTKY
;
A
#
# COMPACT_ATOMS: atom_id res chain seq x y z
N MET A 1 42.56 8.44 -40.29
CA MET A 1 42.39 7.97 -38.90
C MET A 1 41.02 8.42 -38.44
N THR A 2 40.10 7.46 -38.40
CA THR A 2 38.69 7.49 -37.95
C THR A 2 38.61 7.74 -36.44
N GLY A 3 37.60 8.35 -35.82
CA GLY A 3 36.28 8.75 -36.29
C GLY A 3 35.52 9.59 -35.24
N ILE A 4 34.38 10.12 -35.68
CA ILE A 4 33.42 10.99 -34.97
C ILE A 4 32.71 10.19 -33.86
N PRO A 5 32.45 10.75 -32.66
CA PRO A 5 31.70 10.04 -31.63
C PRO A 5 30.23 9.86 -32.03
N LYS A 6 29.70 8.65 -31.80
CA LYS A 6 28.30 8.28 -32.06
C LYS A 6 27.37 8.81 -30.97
N PRO A 7 26.12 9.20 -31.31
CA PRO A 7 25.08 9.41 -30.31
C PRO A 7 24.57 8.04 -29.84
N GLY A 8 24.68 7.77 -28.53
CA GLY A 8 24.33 6.45 -27.96
C GLY A 8 24.65 6.24 -26.48
N ASP A 9 25.43 7.12 -25.82
CA ASP A 9 25.75 7.01 -24.38
C ASP A 9 24.62 7.50 -23.46
N GLY A 10 23.37 7.21 -23.82
CA GLY A 10 22.19 7.42 -22.97
C GLY A 10 21.91 6.22 -22.07
N GLY A 11 22.94 5.59 -21.54
CA GLY A 11 22.77 4.58 -20.49
C GLY A 11 22.23 5.29 -19.27
N LEU A 12 20.96 5.07 -18.94
CA LEU A 12 20.43 5.38 -17.61
C LEU A 12 21.32 4.65 -16.62
N TYR A 13 22.21 5.39 -15.96
CA TYR A 13 23.10 4.83 -14.96
C TYR A 13 22.23 4.25 -13.85
N LEU A 14 22.34 2.95 -13.63
CA LEU A 14 21.90 2.31 -12.38
C LEU A 14 22.56 2.96 -11.15
N ASP A 15 23.60 3.79 -11.36
CA ASP A 15 24.29 4.60 -10.36
C ASP A 15 23.60 5.94 -10.03
N ASP A 16 22.52 6.36 -10.71
CA ASP A 16 21.81 7.62 -10.40
C ASP A 16 20.87 7.51 -9.18
N LEU A 17 20.74 6.32 -8.57
CA LEU A 17 20.08 6.16 -7.28
C LEU A 17 21.11 6.33 -6.16
N VAL A 18 21.44 7.59 -5.84
CA VAL A 18 22.12 7.90 -4.58
C VAL A 18 21.23 7.40 -3.44
N SER A 19 21.67 6.35 -2.74
CA SER A 19 20.99 5.88 -1.53
C SER A 19 20.94 7.02 -0.53
N THR A 20 19.74 7.57 -0.32
CA THR A 20 19.56 8.70 0.59
C THR A 20 19.56 8.27 2.06
N GLY A 21 19.66 6.96 2.32
CA GLY A 21 19.46 6.34 3.62
C GLY A 21 17.99 6.17 4.01
N LYS A 22 17.04 6.62 3.17
CA LYS A 22 15.61 6.45 3.40
C LYS A 22 15.14 5.06 2.98
N PRO A 23 14.04 4.55 3.56
CA PRO A 23 13.41 3.32 3.07
C PRO A 23 12.90 3.53 1.63
N SER A 24 13.26 2.60 0.73
CA SER A 24 12.84 2.65 -0.68
C SER A 24 11.49 2.00 -0.89
N LEU A 25 10.63 2.65 -1.68
CA LEU A 25 9.35 2.06 -2.13
C LEU A 25 9.52 1.09 -3.31
N GLY A 26 10.74 0.91 -3.81
CA GLY A 26 11.10 -0.15 -4.75
C GLY A 26 11.56 -1.45 -4.06
N ASP A 27 11.74 -1.44 -2.74
CA ASP A 27 12.17 -2.60 -1.97
C ASP A 27 10.94 -3.40 -1.47
N LEU A 28 10.82 -4.65 -1.93
CA LEU A 28 9.76 -5.58 -1.52
C LEU A 28 9.66 -5.72 0.01
N ALA A 29 10.78 -5.77 0.73
CA ALA A 29 10.76 -5.94 2.18
C ALA A 29 10.14 -4.71 2.88
N VAL A 30 10.44 -3.51 2.37
CA VAL A 30 9.86 -2.26 2.89
C VAL A 30 8.36 -2.22 2.62
N VAL A 31 7.94 -2.44 1.36
CA VAL A 31 6.53 -2.41 0.97
C VAL A 31 5.71 -3.47 1.71
N SER A 32 6.16 -4.72 1.70
CA SER A 32 5.49 -5.83 2.38
C SER A 32 5.31 -5.58 3.87
N ARG A 33 6.35 -5.01 4.53
CA ARG A 33 6.27 -4.65 5.95
C ARG A 33 5.23 -3.56 6.21
N LEU A 34 5.15 -2.53 5.37
CA LEU A 34 4.15 -1.46 5.53
C LEU A 34 2.73 -1.98 5.35
N VAL A 35 2.48 -2.76 4.29
CA VAL A 35 1.15 -3.34 4.01
C VAL A 35 0.72 -4.29 5.14
N ARG A 36 1.61 -5.21 5.57
CA ARG A 36 1.31 -6.13 6.68
C ARG A 36 1.17 -5.40 8.01
N GLY A 37 1.93 -4.33 8.22
CA GLY A 37 1.80 -3.45 9.38
C GLY A 37 0.41 -2.82 9.46
N PHE A 38 -0.12 -2.36 8.32
CA PHE A 38 -1.48 -1.83 8.24
C PHE A 38 -2.56 -2.88 8.52
N VAL A 39 -2.43 -4.08 7.94
CA VAL A 39 -3.37 -5.19 8.22
C VAL A 39 -3.39 -5.51 9.72
N LYS A 40 -2.21 -5.60 10.34
CA LYS A 40 -2.10 -5.77 11.79
C LYS A 40 -2.78 -4.62 12.54
N TYR A 41 -2.54 -3.38 12.14
CA TYR A 41 -3.14 -2.19 12.75
C TYR A 41 -4.67 -2.23 12.71
N VAL A 42 -5.27 -2.66 11.59
CA VAL A 42 -6.72 -2.82 11.45
C VAL A 42 -7.25 -3.89 12.41
N LEU A 43 -6.60 -5.05 12.49
CA LEU A 43 -6.99 -6.12 13.41
C LEU A 43 -6.88 -5.70 14.87
N ASP A 44 -5.78 -5.06 15.25
CA ASP A 44 -5.56 -4.54 16.60
C ASP A 44 -6.61 -3.48 16.97
N THR A 45 -6.91 -2.56 16.04
CA THR A 45 -7.94 -1.52 16.25
C THR A 45 -9.32 -2.13 16.43
N ARG A 46 -9.67 -3.14 15.61
CA ARG A 46 -10.94 -3.87 15.73
C ARG A 46 -11.02 -4.61 17.06
N ALA A 47 -9.97 -5.31 17.48
CA ALA A 47 -9.92 -6.01 18.75
C ALA A 47 -10.08 -5.05 19.95
N ALA A 48 -9.37 -3.93 19.94
CA ALA A 48 -9.47 -2.90 20.97
C ALA A 48 -10.88 -2.28 21.07
N TRP A 49 -11.53 -2.07 19.92
CA TRP A 49 -12.93 -1.62 19.88
C TRP A 49 -13.88 -2.63 20.51
N HIS A 50 -13.77 -3.92 20.17
CA HIS A 50 -14.59 -4.98 20.75
C HIS A 50 -14.33 -5.18 22.26
N ALA A 51 -13.10 -4.97 22.71
CA ALA A 51 -12.74 -5.00 24.13
C ALA A 51 -13.22 -3.76 24.92
N GLY A 52 -13.74 -2.73 24.24
CA GLY A 52 -14.21 -1.50 24.87
C GLY A 52 -13.09 -0.60 25.38
N GLU A 53 -11.89 -0.68 24.79
CA GLU A 53 -10.74 0.10 25.23
C GLU A 53 -10.97 1.61 25.11
N ALA A 54 -10.50 2.34 26.13
CA ALA A 54 -10.58 3.80 26.15
C ALA A 54 -9.67 4.39 25.06
N GLY A 55 -10.27 4.95 24.01
CA GLY A 55 -9.55 5.59 22.90
C GLY A 55 -10.02 5.15 21.52
N VAL A 56 -10.66 3.99 21.42
CA VAL A 56 -11.11 3.41 20.13
C VAL A 56 -12.62 3.53 19.98
N ARG A 57 -13.19 4.72 20.23
CA ARG A 57 -14.65 4.94 20.09
C ARG A 57 -15.11 4.98 18.62
N TYR A 58 -14.21 5.36 17.72
CA TYR A 58 -14.46 5.54 16.30
C TYR A 58 -13.40 4.78 15.49
N PRO A 59 -13.41 3.44 15.51
CA PRO A 59 -12.35 2.62 14.89
C PRO A 59 -12.17 2.94 13.40
N LEU A 60 -13.28 3.17 12.68
CA LEU A 60 -13.23 3.48 11.25
C LEU A 60 -12.46 4.79 10.95
N ALA A 61 -12.70 5.84 11.74
CA ALA A 61 -12.03 7.12 11.55
C ALA A 61 -10.52 7.01 11.85
N ILE A 62 -10.16 6.19 12.84
CA ILE A 62 -8.76 5.93 13.21
C ILE A 62 -8.05 5.17 12.07
N ILE A 63 -8.69 4.13 11.53
CA ILE A 63 -8.20 3.38 10.38
C ILE A 63 -8.06 4.27 9.14
N GLU A 64 -9.03 5.15 8.88
CA GLU A 64 -8.97 6.05 7.73
C GLU A 64 -7.79 7.04 7.81
N VAL A 65 -7.47 7.55 9.00
CA VAL A 65 -6.29 8.40 9.19
C VAL A 65 -5.01 7.66 8.82
N GLU A 66 -4.86 6.42 9.26
CA GLU A 66 -3.69 5.58 8.92
C GLU A 66 -3.67 5.22 7.42
N ALA A 67 -4.83 4.90 6.85
CA ALA A 67 -5.00 4.60 5.44
C ALA A 67 -4.57 5.78 4.54
N ARG A 68 -4.93 7.01 4.93
CA ARG A 68 -4.51 8.24 4.24
C ARG A 68 -3.00 8.43 4.32
N GLN A 69 -2.39 8.21 5.49
CA GLN A 69 -0.93 8.34 5.65
C GLN A 69 -0.18 7.32 4.77
N LEU A 70 -0.62 6.07 4.74
CA LEU A 70 0.00 5.09 3.83
C LEU A 70 -0.28 5.40 2.36
N GLY A 71 -1.48 5.89 2.03
CA GLY A 71 -1.79 6.39 0.70
C GLY A 71 -0.79 7.45 0.23
N ASP A 72 -0.52 8.45 1.08
CA ASP A 72 0.46 9.50 0.80
C ASP A 72 1.89 8.97 0.65
N ILE A 73 2.29 7.99 1.47
CA ILE A 73 3.58 7.31 1.33
C ILE A 73 3.68 6.64 -0.05
N PHE A 74 2.71 5.80 -0.41
CA PHE A 74 2.78 5.00 -1.64
C PHE A 74 2.56 5.80 -2.93
N LEU A 75 1.89 6.95 -2.85
CA LEU A 75 1.76 7.90 -3.95
C LEU A 75 2.94 8.89 -4.04
N GLY A 76 4.00 8.67 -3.25
CA GLY A 76 5.25 9.42 -3.32
C GLY A 76 5.17 10.84 -2.75
N ARG A 77 4.16 11.12 -1.93
CA ARG A 77 3.93 12.44 -1.32
C ARG A 77 4.67 12.60 0.02
N ASP A 78 5.12 11.50 0.62
CA ASP A 78 5.91 11.50 1.85
C ASP A 78 7.42 11.53 1.58
N ALA A 79 8.06 12.65 1.92
CA ALA A 79 9.49 12.88 1.72
C ALA A 79 10.42 11.97 2.57
N ARG A 80 9.88 11.22 3.55
CA ARG A 80 10.64 10.26 4.38
C ARG A 80 10.98 8.98 3.63
N PHE A 81 10.38 8.73 2.47
CA PHE A 81 10.61 7.54 1.66
C PHE A 81 11.22 7.88 0.30
N ASP A 82 12.01 6.95 -0.24
CA ASP A 82 12.52 7.05 -1.61
C ASP A 82 11.49 6.46 -2.58
N ALA A 83 10.62 7.34 -3.09
CA ALA A 83 9.60 7.02 -4.08
C ALA A 83 10.22 6.65 -5.44
N GLN A 84 9.68 5.62 -6.08
CA GLN A 84 10.07 5.23 -7.43
C GLN A 84 9.25 6.01 -8.47
N PRO A 85 9.66 6.04 -9.75
CA PRO A 85 8.87 6.64 -10.83
C PRO A 85 7.44 6.08 -10.93
N TRP A 86 7.19 4.88 -10.38
CA TRP A 86 5.86 4.27 -10.26
C TRP A 86 4.95 4.96 -9.21
N ASN A 87 5.52 5.39 -8.09
CA ASN A 87 4.84 5.96 -6.93
C ASN A 87 4.44 7.41 -7.18
N THR A 88 3.45 7.63 -8.04
CA THR A 88 2.91 8.95 -8.36
C THR A 88 1.41 8.87 -8.62
N ASP A 89 0.72 10.00 -8.46
CA ASP A 89 -0.70 10.14 -8.81
C ASP A 89 -0.98 9.75 -10.27
N ARG A 90 -0.06 10.10 -11.19
CA ARG A 90 -0.22 9.86 -12.63
C ARG A 90 0.10 8.43 -13.07
N ARG A 91 0.59 7.55 -12.20
CA ARG A 91 0.86 6.15 -12.54
C ARG A 91 0.11 5.23 -11.61
N LEU A 92 0.64 4.97 -10.43
CA LEU A 92 -0.05 4.17 -9.42
C LEU A 92 -1.43 4.76 -9.09
N GLY A 93 -1.55 6.08 -8.89
CA GLY A 93 -2.84 6.70 -8.57
C GLY A 93 -3.93 6.47 -9.62
N MET A 94 -3.58 6.50 -10.91
CA MET A 94 -4.53 6.17 -11.99
C MET A 94 -4.92 4.70 -11.99
N VAL A 95 -3.97 3.78 -11.77
CA VAL A 95 -4.26 2.34 -11.66
C VAL A 95 -5.24 2.09 -10.52
N LEU A 96 -4.99 2.68 -9.35
CA LEU A 96 -5.88 2.55 -8.19
C LEU A 96 -7.26 3.15 -8.45
N THR A 97 -7.33 4.30 -9.14
CA THR A 97 -8.61 4.92 -9.53
C THR A 97 -9.43 4.02 -10.47
N VAL A 98 -8.77 3.27 -11.36
CA VAL A 98 -9.45 2.32 -12.27
C VAL A 98 -9.91 1.07 -11.53
N LEU A 99 -9.11 0.57 -10.57
CA LEU A 99 -9.43 -0.64 -9.82
C LEU A 99 -10.50 -0.41 -8.74
N LEU A 100 -10.49 0.78 -8.13
CA LEU A 100 -11.32 1.14 -6.99
C LEU A 100 -12.04 2.48 -7.23
N PRO A 101 -12.88 2.58 -8.28
CA PRO A 101 -13.46 3.86 -8.69
C PRO A 101 -14.42 4.43 -7.63
N ASP A 102 -15.22 3.57 -7.01
CA ASP A 102 -16.23 3.98 -6.03
C ASP A 102 -15.57 4.39 -4.71
N GLU A 103 -14.58 3.63 -4.24
CA GLU A 103 -13.80 3.96 -3.06
C GLU A 103 -12.98 5.23 -3.28
N THR A 104 -12.36 5.39 -4.46
CA THR A 104 -11.63 6.63 -4.81
C THR A 104 -12.54 7.84 -4.77
N LYS A 105 -13.77 7.72 -5.31
CA LYS A 105 -14.78 8.77 -5.22
C LYS A 105 -15.22 9.04 -3.78
N HIS A 106 -15.39 8.00 -2.97
CA HIS A 106 -15.85 8.12 -1.59
C HIS A 106 -14.80 8.80 -0.70
N TYR A 107 -13.54 8.35 -0.76
CA TYR A 107 -12.46 8.85 0.10
C TYR A 107 -11.75 10.09 -0.46
N GLY A 108 -11.97 10.40 -1.75
CA GLY A 108 -11.40 11.55 -2.45
C GLY A 108 -9.91 11.39 -2.80
N ASP A 109 -9.32 10.23 -2.51
CA ASP A 109 -7.91 9.93 -2.75
C ASP A 109 -7.72 8.44 -3.08
N PRO A 110 -7.03 8.08 -4.17
CA PRO A 110 -6.85 6.69 -4.58
C PRO A 110 -5.97 5.87 -3.63
N GLY A 111 -5.04 6.50 -2.92
CA GLY A 111 -4.19 5.85 -1.92
C GLY A 111 -5.01 5.47 -0.69
N ALA A 112 -5.77 6.42 -0.15
CA ALA A 112 -6.71 6.19 0.94
C ALA A 112 -7.74 5.11 0.57
N ALA A 113 -8.28 5.16 -0.66
CA ALA A 113 -9.22 4.18 -1.17
C ALA A 113 -8.67 2.74 -1.14
N LEU A 114 -7.43 2.54 -1.61
CA LEU A 114 -6.77 1.23 -1.56
C LEU A 114 -6.67 0.69 -0.13
N PHE A 115 -6.18 1.51 0.80
CA PHE A 115 -5.98 1.05 2.17
C PHE A 115 -7.30 0.87 2.91
N MET A 116 -8.33 1.66 2.62
CA MET A 116 -9.67 1.45 3.17
C MET A 116 -10.33 0.19 2.60
N TRP A 117 -10.13 -0.11 1.31
CA TRP A 117 -10.56 -1.38 0.73
C TRP A 117 -9.83 -2.57 1.40
N LEU A 118 -8.52 -2.46 1.61
CA LEU A 118 -7.74 -3.50 2.30
C LEU A 118 -8.20 -3.68 3.76
N ALA A 119 -8.54 -2.59 4.45
CA ALA A 119 -9.11 -2.63 5.79
C ALA A 119 -10.44 -3.39 5.81
N ALA A 120 -11.32 -3.16 4.83
CA ALA A 120 -12.57 -3.90 4.68
C ALA A 120 -12.30 -5.40 4.47
N GLN A 121 -11.40 -5.78 3.57
CA GLN A 121 -11.03 -7.19 3.35
C GLN A 121 -10.46 -7.85 4.63
N THR A 122 -9.74 -7.09 5.43
CA THR A 122 -9.19 -7.55 6.71
C THR A 122 -10.28 -7.75 7.75
N ALA A 123 -11.24 -6.81 7.84
CA ALA A 123 -12.38 -6.92 8.74
C ALA A 123 -13.31 -8.08 8.35
N ASP A 124 -13.57 -8.27 7.06
CA ASP A 124 -14.37 -9.39 6.54
C ASP A 124 -13.74 -10.74 6.90
N ALA A 125 -12.41 -10.86 6.76
CA ALA A 125 -11.70 -12.08 7.11
C ALA A 125 -11.75 -12.37 8.63
N ALA A 126 -11.68 -11.32 9.47
CA ALA A 126 -11.82 -11.46 10.90
C ALA A 126 -13.25 -11.87 11.30
N GLU A 127 -14.26 -11.28 10.67
CA GLU A 127 -15.67 -11.63 10.89
C GLU A 127 -15.99 -13.07 10.47
N ASP A 128 -15.48 -13.53 9.33
CA ASP A 128 -15.66 -14.92 8.86
C ASP A 128 -15.12 -15.94 9.88
N ILE A 129 -13.93 -15.69 10.44
CA ILE A 129 -13.35 -16.53 11.50
C ILE A 129 -14.23 -16.52 12.75
N GLU A 130 -14.72 -15.35 13.17
CA GLU A 130 -15.58 -15.22 14.35
C GLU A 130 -16.94 -15.93 14.19
N GLN A 131 -17.45 -16.01 12.96
CA GLN A 131 -18.68 -16.73 12.64
C GLN A 131 -18.47 -18.25 12.48
N GLY A 132 -17.26 -18.75 12.74
CA GLY A 132 -16.92 -20.17 12.70
C GLY A 132 -16.42 -20.65 11.33
N GLY A 133 -16.00 -19.74 10.45
CA GLY A 133 -15.30 -20.05 9.21
C GLY A 133 -13.92 -20.70 9.45
N ASP A 134 -13.33 -21.25 8.38
CA ASP A 134 -12.01 -21.87 8.45
C ASP A 134 -10.91 -20.80 8.48
N GLU A 135 -10.19 -20.72 9.61
CA GLU A 135 -9.09 -19.79 9.81
C GLU A 135 -7.98 -19.94 8.77
N VAL A 136 -7.67 -21.17 8.34
CA VAL A 136 -6.60 -21.43 7.36
C VAL A 136 -6.99 -20.84 6.01
N ASP A 137 -8.25 -21.02 5.61
CA ASP A 137 -8.76 -20.49 4.35
C ASP A 137 -8.88 -18.96 4.38
N ALA A 138 -9.42 -18.39 5.46
CA ALA A 138 -9.54 -16.95 5.65
C ALA A 138 -8.17 -16.27 5.62
N ARG A 139 -7.20 -16.82 6.35
CA ARG A 139 -5.80 -16.35 6.33
C ARG A 139 -5.18 -16.49 4.94
N GLY A 140 -5.37 -17.63 4.27
CA GLY A 140 -4.86 -17.86 2.92
C GLY A 140 -5.44 -16.91 1.87
N ARG A 141 -6.70 -16.49 2.02
CA ARG A 141 -7.31 -15.44 1.20
C ARG A 141 -6.69 -14.07 1.49
N LEU A 142 -6.55 -13.70 2.76
CA LEU A 142 -5.97 -12.42 3.15
C LEU A 142 -4.50 -12.30 2.72
N ASP A 143 -3.69 -13.35 2.86
CA ASP A 143 -2.29 -13.35 2.41
C ASP A 143 -2.17 -13.19 0.88
N ARG A 144 -3.10 -13.74 0.10
CA ARG A 144 -3.16 -13.51 -1.35
C ARG A 144 -3.50 -12.06 -1.68
N ILE A 145 -4.45 -11.46 -0.96
CA ILE A 145 -4.81 -10.04 -1.13
C ILE A 145 -3.61 -9.14 -0.78
N VAL A 146 -2.94 -9.39 0.35
CA VAL A 146 -1.74 -8.65 0.77
C VAL A 146 -0.63 -8.75 -0.28
N THR A 147 -0.44 -9.94 -0.86
CA THR A 147 0.53 -10.15 -1.93
C THR A 147 0.16 -9.37 -3.19
N ASP A 148 -1.10 -9.42 -3.63
CA ASP A 148 -1.60 -8.66 -4.78
C ASP A 148 -1.42 -7.15 -4.61
N VAL A 149 -1.80 -6.62 -3.44
CA VAL A 149 -1.60 -5.20 -3.10
C VAL A 149 -0.11 -4.84 -3.13
N THR A 150 0.75 -5.69 -2.54
CA THR A 150 2.20 -5.46 -2.54
C THR A 150 2.77 -5.40 -3.95
N GLU A 151 2.38 -6.32 -4.84
CA GLU A 151 2.81 -6.36 -6.24
C GLU A 151 2.37 -5.10 -7.02
N ARG A 152 1.13 -4.66 -6.81
CA ARG A 152 0.60 -3.43 -7.43
C ARG A 152 1.33 -2.17 -6.95
N LEU A 153 1.61 -2.10 -5.64
CA LEU A 153 2.36 -0.98 -5.05
C LEU A 153 3.81 -0.91 -5.55
N LEU A 154 4.43 -2.06 -5.86
CA LEU A 154 5.74 -2.14 -6.49
C LEU A 154 5.71 -1.91 -8.01
N GLY A 155 4.53 -1.91 -8.63
CA GLY A 155 4.39 -1.79 -10.08
C GLY A 155 4.83 -3.03 -10.85
N THR A 156 4.84 -4.20 -10.19
CA THR A 156 5.08 -5.50 -10.83
C THR A 156 3.78 -6.12 -11.37
N LYS A 157 2.63 -5.50 -11.06
CA LYS A 157 1.28 -5.88 -11.50
C LYS A 157 0.42 -4.63 -11.74
N TYR A 158 -0.33 -4.62 -12.84
CA TYR A 158 -1.22 -3.52 -13.23
C TYR A 158 -2.60 -4.08 -13.60
#